data_AF-A5IZI4-F1
#
_entry.id   AF-A5IZI4-F1
#
_cell.length_a   1.000
_cell.length_b   1.000
_cell.length_c   1.000
_cell.angle_alpha   90.00
_cell.angle_beta   90.00
_cell.angle_gamma   90.00
#
_symmetry.space_group_name_H-M   'P 1'
#
loop_
_entity.id
_entity.type
_entity.pdbx_description
1 polymer ?
#
loop_
_entity_poly.entity_id
_entity_poly.type
_entity_poly.pdbx_seq_one_letter_code
_entity_poly.pdbx_strand_id
1 'polypeptide(L)'
;MDINKKDNDLFKIDESSELNDGKNASDKKAGKGAKKAKAHKEKKSQSLTSEEIVEDNLQTIEIATDVKITKDNLFDILDQNSKKKNIIVPRKIRSILNKINSRKRKNDDGFYTKNTPGLVIEVKNASKYYVNDNIVTRVLKNVSMDVRQGELMLIYGISGGGKSTLLNLISGLDRPSKGDVIVCDENLPYLSNNKLTLFRRKHVSFIFQNYNLLANLNAYDNVETSGYLQTDKNKKLDIVGMFKKFEMEEEMHKFPSQMSGGQQQRVSIMRALSKNSEIIFADEPTGALDESTTKIVLRLLYEINKQNKTTVVMVSHNPVMAAMADRIVHVVEGRISKIEVNKNPIHPDQIDLFKGE
;
A
#
# COMPACT_ATOMS: atom_id res chain seq x y z
N MET A 1 45.77 -38.25 -15.52
CA MET A 1 46.68 -37.41 -16.33
C MET A 1 46.37 -35.97 -15.98
N ASP A 2 47.26 -35.37 -15.19
CA ASP A 2 47.27 -33.95 -14.84
C ASP A 2 47.54 -33.06 -16.08
N ILE A 3 47.07 -31.80 -16.05
CA ILE A 3 47.90 -30.58 -15.88
C ILE A 3 47.06 -29.30 -16.14
N ASN A 4 46.96 -28.47 -15.07
CA ASN A 4 46.94 -26.98 -14.92
C ASN A 4 46.00 -26.06 -15.74
N LYS A 5 45.15 -25.22 -15.10
CA LYS A 5 45.35 -23.99 -14.26
C LYS A 5 45.75 -22.73 -15.05
N LYS A 6 44.85 -21.73 -15.05
CA LYS A 6 44.95 -20.24 -15.20
C LYS A 6 43.54 -19.73 -15.57
N ASP A 7 42.93 -18.64 -15.08
CA ASP A 7 43.35 -17.48 -14.29
C ASP A 7 42.13 -16.97 -13.48
N ASN A 8 42.39 -16.48 -12.27
CA ASN A 8 41.48 -15.75 -11.38
C ASN A 8 42.16 -14.41 -11.03
N ASP A 9 41.35 -13.41 -10.68
CA ASP A 9 41.69 -12.08 -10.11
C ASP A 9 41.99 -10.91 -11.05
N LEU A 10 40.95 -10.10 -11.30
CA LEU A 10 41.05 -8.66 -11.59
C LEU A 10 39.85 -7.92 -10.95
N PHE A 11 39.89 -7.68 -9.63
CA PHE A 11 39.15 -6.61 -8.96
C PHE A 11 39.86 -6.23 -7.65
N LYS A 12 40.66 -5.15 -7.71
CA LYS A 12 41.12 -4.34 -6.57
C LYS A 12 41.30 -2.90 -7.06
N ILE A 13 41.29 -1.94 -6.10
CA ILE A 13 41.49 -0.48 -6.19
C ILE A 13 40.12 0.26 -6.14
N ASP A 14 39.81 1.18 -5.22
CA ASP A 14 40.57 1.86 -4.16
C ASP A 14 39.64 2.39 -3.04
N GLU A 15 40.16 2.41 -1.81
CA GLU A 15 39.69 3.19 -0.65
C GLU A 15 40.75 4.25 -0.29
N SER A 16 40.31 5.32 0.39
CA SER A 16 41.03 6.52 0.90
C SER A 16 41.16 7.66 -0.14
N SER A 17 40.95 8.94 0.18
CA SER A 17 41.20 9.76 1.37
C SER A 17 40.18 10.95 1.38
N GLU A 18 39.93 11.80 2.38
CA GLU A 18 40.77 12.49 3.36
C GLU A 18 39.93 12.95 4.58
N LEU A 19 40.54 12.85 5.77
CA LEU A 19 40.17 13.57 6.99
C LEU A 19 40.78 14.96 6.94
N ASN A 20 40.02 15.99 7.31
CA ASN A 20 40.55 17.32 7.66
C ASN A 20 40.09 17.71 9.06
N ASP A 21 41.06 17.80 9.97
CA ASP A 21 40.95 18.30 11.33
C ASP A 21 41.48 19.75 11.36
N GLY A 22 40.78 20.67 12.04
CA GLY A 22 41.21 22.08 12.06
C GLY A 22 40.40 23.04 12.94
N LYS A 23 40.57 22.92 14.27
CA LYS A 23 40.70 23.97 15.31
C LYS A 23 39.85 25.26 15.29
N ASN A 24 39.12 25.51 16.38
CA ASN A 24 39.26 26.64 17.36
C ASN A 24 38.03 26.66 18.32
N ALA A 25 38.13 26.47 19.65
CA ALA A 25 38.42 27.48 20.70
C ALA A 25 37.57 28.77 20.54
N SER A 26 36.86 29.36 21.51
CA SER A 26 36.75 29.26 22.97
C SER A 26 35.70 30.30 23.44
N ASP A 27 35.20 30.14 24.67
CA ASP A 27 34.59 31.13 25.60
C ASP A 27 33.13 30.85 25.99
N LYS A 28 32.82 30.43 27.23
CA LYS A 28 32.94 31.03 28.58
C LYS A 28 31.75 31.92 29.00
N LYS A 29 31.22 31.54 30.18
CA LYS A 29 30.39 32.26 31.18
C LYS A 29 28.87 32.33 30.88
N ALA A 30 28.01 31.62 31.61
CA ALA A 30 27.67 31.67 33.05
C ALA A 30 27.05 33.02 33.50
N GLY A 31 25.78 33.00 33.93
CA GLY A 31 25.16 34.15 34.60
C GLY A 31 23.63 34.12 34.76
N LYS A 32 23.17 33.42 35.80
CA LYS A 32 21.90 33.51 36.55
C LYS A 32 20.99 34.74 36.32
N GLY A 33 19.67 34.51 36.38
CA GLY A 33 18.74 35.50 36.96
C GLY A 33 17.30 35.45 36.46
N ALA A 34 16.45 34.68 37.13
CA ALA A 34 15.00 34.71 36.94
C ALA A 34 14.38 36.07 37.35
N LYS A 35 13.42 36.58 36.57
CA LYS A 35 12.20 37.25 37.07
C LYS A 35 11.14 37.37 35.98
N LYS A 36 9.96 36.83 36.30
CA LYS A 36 8.69 36.84 35.55
C LYS A 36 8.20 38.28 35.28
N ALA A 37 7.65 38.53 34.07
CA ALA A 37 6.24 38.92 33.89
C ALA A 37 5.90 39.29 32.42
N LYS A 38 4.85 38.64 31.91
CA LYS A 38 3.88 39.09 30.89
C LYS A 38 4.39 39.53 29.51
N ALA A 39 4.14 38.67 28.51
CA ALA A 39 3.62 39.11 27.21
C ALA A 39 2.88 37.96 26.50
N HIS A 40 1.66 38.25 26.08
CA HIS A 40 0.82 37.46 25.20
C HIS A 40 1.40 37.39 23.78
N LYS A 41 0.97 36.37 23.02
CA LYS A 41 1.07 36.16 21.56
C LYS A 41 2.41 35.64 21.04
N GLU A 42 2.43 34.34 20.77
CA GLU A 42 2.59 33.78 19.42
C GLU A 42 2.34 32.26 19.48
N LYS A 43 1.17 31.80 19.02
CA LYS A 43 0.95 30.39 18.71
C LYS A 43 1.74 30.08 17.44
N LYS A 44 3.03 29.72 17.59
CA LYS A 44 3.75 29.01 16.54
C LYS A 44 3.18 27.60 16.47
N SER A 45 2.52 27.28 15.35
CA SER A 45 2.30 25.89 14.93
C SER A 45 3.68 25.28 14.66
N GLN A 46 4.29 24.68 15.67
CA GLN A 46 5.45 23.81 15.47
C GLN A 46 4.95 22.54 14.80
N SER A 47 5.27 22.36 13.52
CA SER A 47 5.21 21.05 12.88
C SER A 47 6.20 20.13 13.60
N LEU A 48 5.68 19.23 14.43
CA LEU A 48 6.47 18.19 15.08
C LEU A 48 7.21 17.39 14.00
N THR A 49 8.48 17.10 14.25
CA THR A 49 9.27 16.22 13.39
C THR A 49 8.70 14.80 13.43
N SER A 50 8.99 13.99 12.41
CA SER A 50 8.52 12.59 12.34
C SER A 50 8.89 11.76 13.57
N GLU A 51 10.01 12.09 14.21
CA GLU A 51 10.50 11.42 15.43
C GLU A 51 9.68 11.84 16.67
N GLU A 52 9.38 13.14 16.83
CA GLU A 52 8.55 13.65 17.93
C GLU A 52 7.09 13.15 17.84
N ILE A 53 6.54 12.99 16.62
CA ILE A 53 5.19 12.40 16.40
C ILE A 53 5.14 10.93 16.83
N VAL A 54 6.26 10.19 16.71
CA VAL A 54 6.36 8.79 17.14
C VAL A 54 6.42 8.70 18.66
N GLU A 55 7.18 9.58 19.32
CA GLU A 55 7.27 9.63 20.79
C GLU A 55 5.94 9.99 21.47
N ASP A 56 5.21 10.99 20.97
CA ASP A 56 3.88 11.36 21.49
C ASP A 56 2.83 10.25 21.30
N ASN A 57 3.06 9.32 20.35
CA ASN A 57 2.18 8.19 20.07
C ASN A 57 2.66 6.84 20.63
N LEU A 58 3.68 6.83 21.49
CA LEU A 58 4.21 5.62 22.11
C LEU A 58 3.55 5.31 23.47
N GLN A 59 3.29 4.03 23.72
CA GLN A 59 2.83 3.52 25.02
C GLN A 59 3.56 2.20 25.33
N THR A 60 4.16 2.09 26.53
CA THR A 60 4.68 0.79 26.99
C THR A 60 3.55 -0.04 27.56
N ILE A 61 3.47 -1.30 27.15
CA ILE A 61 2.46 -2.21 27.69
C ILE A 61 2.88 -2.71 29.07
N GLU A 62 2.01 -2.54 30.06
CA GLU A 62 2.17 -3.14 31.37
C GLU A 62 1.43 -4.49 31.38
N ILE A 63 2.17 -5.57 31.66
CA ILE A 63 1.61 -6.93 31.72
C ILE A 63 1.93 -7.45 33.12
N ALA A 64 0.89 -7.88 33.85
CA ALA A 64 1.06 -8.49 35.15
C ALA A 64 1.96 -9.74 35.05
N THR A 65 2.83 -9.94 36.04
CA THR A 65 3.93 -10.92 36.01
C THR A 65 3.45 -12.38 35.94
N ASP A 66 2.21 -12.65 36.33
CA ASP A 66 1.52 -13.93 36.31
C ASP A 66 0.84 -14.26 34.97
N VAL A 67 0.70 -13.29 34.07
CA VAL A 67 0.00 -13.49 32.79
C VAL A 67 0.89 -14.20 31.77
N LYS A 68 0.56 -15.45 31.46
CA LYS A 68 1.20 -16.21 30.39
C LYS A 68 0.77 -15.70 29.01
N ILE A 69 1.68 -15.04 28.30
CA ILE A 69 1.44 -14.61 26.91
C ILE A 69 1.40 -15.84 25.97
N THR A 70 0.29 -16.00 25.24
CA THR A 70 0.03 -17.06 24.24
C THR A 70 -0.48 -16.43 22.93
N LYS A 71 -0.84 -17.24 21.93
CA LYS A 71 -1.48 -16.72 20.71
C LYS A 71 -2.93 -16.28 20.95
N ASP A 72 -3.62 -16.98 21.84
CA ASP A 72 -5.07 -16.84 22.01
C ASP A 72 -5.41 -15.55 22.76
N ASN A 73 -4.64 -15.25 23.83
CA ASN A 73 -4.80 -14.01 24.61
C ASN A 73 -3.98 -12.82 24.10
N LEU A 74 -3.15 -13.00 23.06
CA LEU A 74 -2.23 -11.97 22.56
C LEU A 74 -2.94 -10.66 22.23
N PHE A 75 -4.03 -10.78 21.48
CA PHE A 75 -4.73 -9.62 20.96
C PHE A 75 -5.57 -8.94 22.03
N ASP A 76 -6.08 -9.70 23.01
CA ASP A 76 -6.79 -9.12 24.15
C ASP A 76 -5.82 -8.31 25.02
N ILE A 77 -4.61 -8.84 25.24
CA ILE A 77 -3.53 -8.10 25.91
C ILE A 77 -3.23 -6.79 25.18
N LEU A 78 -3.06 -6.83 23.85
CA LEU A 78 -2.78 -5.64 23.05
C LEU A 78 -3.96 -4.65 23.06
N ASP A 79 -5.19 -5.13 22.98
CA ASP A 79 -6.38 -4.29 22.83
C ASP A 79 -6.83 -3.65 24.14
N GLN A 80 -6.67 -4.33 25.28
CA GLN A 80 -7.03 -3.79 26.61
C GLN A 80 -6.02 -2.74 27.09
N ASN A 81 -4.74 -2.92 26.76
CA ASN A 81 -3.66 -2.14 27.34
C ASN A 81 -3.10 -1.04 26.41
N SER A 82 -3.67 -0.85 25.21
CA SER A 82 -3.21 0.21 24.31
C SER A 82 -4.34 1.06 23.72
N LYS A 83 -4.32 2.36 24.04
CA LYS A 83 -5.11 3.37 23.32
C LYS A 83 -4.33 3.96 22.16
N LYS A 84 -3.00 3.92 22.24
CA LYS A 84 -2.10 4.53 21.26
C LYS A 84 -1.80 3.61 20.07
N LYS A 85 -1.35 4.23 18.98
CA LYS A 85 -1.03 3.54 17.72
C LYS A 85 0.24 2.69 17.82
N ASN A 86 1.26 3.17 18.55
CA ASN A 86 2.55 2.50 18.73
C ASN A 86 2.70 2.00 20.17
N ILE A 87 3.11 0.75 20.31
CA ILE A 87 3.14 0.04 21.60
C ILE A 87 4.52 -0.59 21.79
N ILE A 88 5.24 -0.25 22.86
CA ILE A 88 6.44 -1.01 23.23
C ILE A 88 6.00 -2.32 23.88
N VAL A 89 6.48 -3.44 23.34
CA VAL A 89 6.11 -4.79 23.78
C VAL A 89 7.32 -5.64 24.15
N PRO A 90 7.16 -6.63 25.06
CA PRO A 90 8.17 -7.64 25.31
C PRO A 90 8.53 -8.48 24.09
N ARG A 91 9.76 -9.02 24.07
CA ARG A 91 10.27 -9.92 23.01
C ARG A 91 9.33 -11.07 22.66
N LYS A 92 8.60 -11.60 23.65
CA LYS A 92 7.65 -12.71 23.45
C LYS A 92 6.47 -12.32 22.57
N ILE A 93 5.88 -11.14 22.77
CA ILE A 93 4.79 -10.61 21.91
C ILE A 93 5.30 -10.38 20.49
N ARG A 94 6.46 -9.73 20.35
CA ARG A 94 7.14 -9.53 19.06
C ARG A 94 7.28 -10.86 18.29
N SER A 95 7.80 -11.89 18.94
CA SER A 95 8.02 -13.20 18.33
C SER A 95 6.71 -13.86 17.86
N ILE A 96 5.64 -13.76 18.65
CA ILE A 96 4.35 -14.35 18.30
C ILE A 96 3.72 -13.59 17.12
N LEU A 97 3.70 -12.26 17.16
CA LEU A 97 3.15 -11.42 16.07
C LEU A 97 3.90 -11.64 14.75
N ASN A 98 5.23 -11.71 14.78
CA ASN A 98 6.02 -12.02 13.58
C ASN A 98 5.64 -13.37 12.97
N LYS A 99 5.40 -14.39 13.79
CA LYS A 99 4.93 -15.70 13.30
C LYS A 99 3.52 -15.64 12.73
N ILE A 100 2.62 -14.84 13.31
CA ILE A 100 1.25 -14.65 12.81
C ILE A 100 1.28 -13.93 11.45
N ASN A 101 2.07 -12.88 11.33
CA ASN A 101 2.12 -12.07 10.11
C ASN A 101 2.82 -12.79 8.93
N SER A 102 3.81 -13.65 9.21
CA SER A 102 4.62 -14.31 8.16
C SER A 102 4.09 -15.66 7.69
N ARG A 103 3.19 -16.30 8.45
CA ARG A 103 2.73 -17.67 8.16
C ARG A 103 1.26 -17.68 7.82
N LYS A 104 0.87 -18.59 6.93
CA LYS A 104 -0.55 -18.90 6.73
C LYS A 104 -1.18 -19.42 8.02
N ARG A 105 -2.49 -19.25 8.15
CA ARG A 105 -3.27 -19.92 9.19
C ARG A 105 -3.23 -21.43 9.01
N LYS A 106 -3.40 -22.16 10.12
CA LYS A 106 -3.67 -23.59 10.06
C LYS A 106 -5.04 -23.77 9.42
N ASN A 107 -5.21 -24.80 8.63
CA ASN A 107 -6.50 -25.07 7.99
C ASN A 107 -7.49 -25.50 9.09
N ASP A 108 -8.60 -24.78 9.16
CA ASP A 108 -9.81 -25.07 9.93
C ASP A 108 -11.02 -24.82 9.00
N ASP A 109 -12.23 -24.78 9.54
CA ASP A 109 -13.45 -24.54 8.75
C ASP A 109 -13.41 -23.22 7.97
N GLY A 110 -12.69 -22.22 8.48
CA GLY A 110 -12.51 -20.92 7.84
C GLY A 110 -11.76 -21.01 6.51
N PHE A 111 -11.01 -22.07 6.26
CA PHE A 111 -10.33 -22.30 4.97
C PHE A 111 -11.31 -22.41 3.80
N TYR A 112 -12.50 -22.96 4.04
CA TYR A 112 -13.52 -23.19 3.02
C TYR A 112 -14.51 -22.03 2.87
N THR A 113 -14.36 -20.97 3.66
CA THR A 113 -15.20 -19.78 3.57
C THR A 113 -15.03 -19.11 2.20
N LYS A 114 -16.16 -18.91 1.53
CA LYS A 114 -16.27 -18.23 0.23
C LYS A 114 -16.93 -16.86 0.38
N ASN A 115 -16.91 -16.07 -0.68
CA ASN A 115 -17.63 -14.80 -0.68
C ASN A 115 -19.14 -15.06 -0.62
N THR A 116 -19.87 -14.15 0.04
CA THR A 116 -21.33 -14.13 -0.08
C THR A 116 -21.72 -13.92 -1.55
N PRO A 117 -22.76 -14.59 -2.09
CA PRO A 117 -23.14 -14.45 -3.49
C PRO A 117 -23.29 -13.01 -3.95
N GLY A 118 -22.64 -12.66 -5.07
CA GLY A 118 -22.60 -11.32 -5.65
C GLY A 118 -21.47 -10.41 -5.11
N LEU A 119 -20.78 -10.81 -4.04
CA LEU A 119 -19.57 -10.16 -3.56
C LEU A 119 -18.33 -10.77 -4.21
N VAL A 120 -17.33 -9.94 -4.47
CA VAL A 120 -16.00 -10.37 -4.96
C VAL A 120 -14.91 -10.18 -3.91
N ILE A 121 -15.11 -9.26 -2.96
CA ILE A 121 -14.23 -9.02 -1.81
C ILE A 121 -15.10 -8.92 -0.56
N GLU A 122 -14.69 -9.62 0.50
CA GLU A 122 -15.34 -9.59 1.80
C GLU A 122 -14.28 -9.60 2.91
N VAL A 123 -14.26 -8.54 3.72
CA VAL A 123 -13.36 -8.36 4.85
C VAL A 123 -14.18 -8.48 6.13
N LYS A 124 -13.78 -9.38 7.02
CA LYS A 124 -14.49 -9.68 8.27
C LYS A 124 -13.58 -9.45 9.46
N ASN A 125 -13.83 -8.38 10.21
CA ASN A 125 -13.20 -8.11 11.50
C ASN A 125 -11.66 -8.09 11.42
N ALA A 126 -11.12 -7.61 10.30
CA ALA A 126 -9.70 -7.67 10.00
C ALA A 126 -8.91 -6.68 10.87
N SER A 127 -7.78 -7.13 11.41
CA SER A 127 -6.84 -6.27 12.14
C SER A 127 -5.42 -6.53 11.67
N LYS A 128 -4.58 -5.49 11.68
CA LYS A 128 -3.19 -5.58 11.26
C LYS A 128 -2.28 -4.87 12.25
N TYR A 129 -1.29 -5.60 12.73
CA TYR A 129 -0.22 -5.10 13.59
C TYR A 129 1.11 -5.29 12.85
N TYR A 130 1.88 -4.21 12.70
CA TYR A 130 3.26 -4.30 12.24
C TYR A 130 4.21 -4.31 13.43
N VAL A 131 5.36 -4.95 13.24
CA VAL A 131 6.36 -5.13 14.27
C VAL A 131 7.66 -4.52 13.75
N ASN A 132 8.15 -3.48 14.44
CA ASN A 132 9.46 -2.91 14.21
C ASN A 132 10.22 -2.90 15.54
N ASP A 133 11.25 -3.74 15.63
CA ASP A 133 11.96 -4.02 16.87
C ASP A 133 11.06 -4.37 18.07
N ASN A 134 11.06 -3.54 19.11
CA ASN A 134 10.20 -3.69 20.29
C ASN A 134 8.90 -2.88 20.16
N ILE A 135 8.69 -2.17 19.04
CA ILE A 135 7.50 -1.37 18.78
C ILE A 135 6.53 -2.18 17.92
N VAL A 136 5.30 -2.28 18.38
CA VAL A 136 4.16 -2.82 17.65
C VAL A 136 3.24 -1.67 17.25
N THR A 137 3.01 -1.51 15.96
CA THR A 137 2.10 -0.50 15.43
C THR A 137 0.78 -1.15 15.03
N ARG A 138 -0.31 -0.77 15.68
CA ARG A 138 -1.67 -1.20 15.31
C ARG A 138 -2.21 -0.34 14.18
N VAL A 139 -2.15 -0.85 12.95
CA VAL A 139 -2.53 -0.09 11.75
C VAL A 139 -3.98 -0.26 11.35
N LEU A 140 -4.54 -1.47 11.45
CA LEU A 140 -5.97 -1.72 11.21
C LEU A 140 -6.63 -2.31 12.46
N LYS A 141 -7.83 -1.84 12.78
CA LYS A 141 -8.54 -2.07 14.04
C LYS A 141 -9.96 -2.58 13.78
N ASN A 142 -10.08 -3.90 13.62
CA ASN A 142 -11.35 -4.61 13.47
C ASN A 142 -12.23 -4.03 12.33
N VAL A 143 -11.68 -3.99 11.12
CA VAL A 143 -12.37 -3.43 9.95
C VAL A 143 -13.18 -4.51 9.23
N SER A 144 -14.37 -4.14 8.75
CA SER A 144 -15.25 -5.00 7.96
C SER A 144 -15.82 -4.21 6.78
N MET A 145 -15.78 -4.80 5.59
CA MET A 145 -16.33 -4.20 4.37
C MET A 145 -16.58 -5.27 3.29
N ASP A 146 -17.38 -4.91 2.31
CA ASP A 146 -17.70 -5.72 1.13
C ASP A 146 -17.58 -4.92 -0.16
N VAL A 147 -17.27 -5.61 -1.25
CA VAL A 147 -17.29 -5.06 -2.63
C VAL A 147 -18.04 -6.04 -3.52
N ARG A 148 -18.98 -5.55 -4.32
CA ARG A 148 -19.63 -6.37 -5.35
C ARG A 148 -18.76 -6.50 -6.59
N GLN A 149 -18.95 -7.60 -7.33
CA GLN A 149 -18.28 -7.77 -8.60
C GLN A 149 -18.65 -6.62 -9.57
N GLY A 150 -17.63 -6.00 -10.17
CA GLY A 150 -17.79 -4.91 -11.13
C GLY A 150 -18.05 -3.54 -10.49
N GLU A 151 -17.98 -3.38 -9.16
CA GLU A 151 -17.99 -2.06 -8.52
C GLU A 151 -16.63 -1.35 -8.68
N LEU A 152 -16.68 -0.03 -8.85
CA LEU A 152 -15.58 0.89 -8.62
C LEU A 152 -15.65 1.39 -7.18
N MET A 153 -14.79 0.86 -6.32
CA MET A 153 -14.66 1.27 -4.93
C MET A 153 -13.53 2.30 -4.75
N LEU A 154 -13.81 3.35 -3.97
CA LEU A 154 -12.81 4.27 -3.44
C LEU A 154 -12.59 4.03 -1.94
N ILE A 155 -11.36 3.75 -1.53
CA ILE A 155 -10.92 3.79 -0.14
C ILE A 155 -10.36 5.19 0.11
N TYR A 156 -11.12 6.01 0.83
CA TYR A 156 -10.84 7.41 1.08
C TYR A 156 -10.36 7.67 2.51
N GLY A 157 -9.45 8.61 2.69
CA GLY A 157 -9.04 9.09 4.02
C GLY A 157 -7.69 9.81 4.01
N ILE A 158 -7.31 10.38 5.16
CA ILE A 158 -6.03 11.08 5.32
C ILE A 158 -4.82 10.14 5.17
N SER A 159 -3.65 10.71 4.90
CA SER A 159 -2.39 9.96 4.92
C SER A 159 -2.15 9.29 6.28
N GLY A 160 -1.56 8.09 6.28
CA GLY A 160 -1.30 7.33 7.51
C GLY A 160 -2.54 6.70 8.18
N GLY A 161 -3.73 6.83 7.59
CA GLY A 161 -4.99 6.28 8.10
C GLY A 161 -5.15 4.75 7.98
N GLY A 162 -4.30 4.06 7.23
CA GLY A 162 -4.34 2.60 7.04
C GLY A 162 -4.90 2.13 5.69
N LYS A 163 -5.16 3.05 4.74
CA LYS A 163 -5.72 2.76 3.41
C LYS A 163 -4.90 1.74 2.61
N SER A 164 -3.61 2.02 2.39
CA SER A 164 -2.71 1.13 1.64
C SER A 164 -2.50 -0.21 2.37
N THR A 165 -2.56 -0.23 3.70
CA THR A 165 -2.58 -1.50 4.45
C THR A 165 -3.83 -2.31 4.14
N LEU A 166 -5.02 -1.69 4.16
CA LEU A 166 -6.26 -2.37 3.79
C LEU A 166 -6.20 -2.88 2.35
N LEU A 167 -5.71 -2.05 1.41
CA LEU A 167 -5.46 -2.43 0.01
C LEU A 167 -4.53 -3.64 -0.11
N ASN A 168 -3.42 -3.66 0.64
CA ASN A 168 -2.46 -4.76 0.64
C ASN A 168 -3.05 -6.07 1.17
N LEU A 169 -3.96 -6.00 2.16
CA LEU A 169 -4.65 -7.17 2.67
C LEU A 169 -5.60 -7.78 1.62
N ILE A 170 -6.44 -6.96 1.00
CA ILE A 170 -7.43 -7.43 0.01
C ILE A 170 -6.80 -7.81 -1.34
N SER A 171 -5.61 -7.28 -1.66
CA SER A 171 -4.86 -7.70 -2.86
C SER A 171 -4.00 -8.96 -2.64
N GLY A 172 -3.92 -9.46 -1.40
CA GLY A 172 -3.07 -10.61 -1.06
C GLY A 172 -1.57 -10.33 -1.15
N LEU A 173 -1.16 -9.05 -1.07
CA LEU A 173 0.24 -8.65 -0.88
C LEU A 173 0.68 -8.83 0.58
N ASP A 174 -0.25 -8.73 1.51
CA ASP A 174 -0.02 -8.95 2.95
C ASP A 174 -1.16 -9.77 3.56
N ARG A 175 -0.97 -10.28 4.78
CA ARG A 175 -1.97 -11.05 5.55
C ARG A 175 -2.46 -10.28 6.76
N PRO A 176 -3.76 -10.39 7.12
CA PRO A 176 -4.26 -9.79 8.33
C PRO A 176 -3.74 -10.57 9.55
N SER A 177 -3.48 -9.87 10.65
CA SER A 177 -3.11 -10.49 11.92
C SER A 177 -4.31 -11.18 12.59
N LYS A 178 -5.52 -10.63 12.44
CA LYS A 178 -6.81 -11.20 12.86
C LYS A 178 -7.87 -11.00 11.78
N GLY A 179 -8.96 -11.78 11.83
CA GLY A 179 -10.11 -11.63 10.93
C GLY A 179 -9.88 -12.21 9.54
N ASP A 180 -10.92 -12.32 8.74
CA ASP A 180 -10.85 -12.97 7.43
C ASP A 180 -10.87 -11.95 6.30
N VAL A 181 -10.21 -12.33 5.20
CA VAL A 181 -10.19 -11.57 3.95
C VAL A 181 -10.42 -12.58 2.85
N ILE A 182 -11.63 -12.57 2.29
CA ILE A 182 -12.06 -13.50 1.24
C ILE A 182 -12.18 -12.73 -0.06
N VAL A 183 -11.47 -13.19 -1.09
CA VAL A 183 -11.44 -12.53 -2.40
C VAL A 183 -11.50 -13.59 -3.50
N CYS A 184 -12.39 -13.40 -4.47
CA CYS A 184 -12.64 -14.38 -5.53
C CYS A 184 -12.83 -15.82 -4.99
N ASP A 185 -13.64 -15.95 -3.93
CA ASP A 185 -13.92 -17.21 -3.20
C ASP A 185 -12.71 -17.87 -2.51
N GLU A 186 -11.59 -17.16 -2.37
CA GLU A 186 -10.41 -17.65 -1.66
C GLU A 186 -10.18 -16.87 -0.35
N ASN A 187 -10.16 -17.56 0.80
CA ASN A 187 -9.82 -16.95 2.09
C ASN A 187 -8.28 -16.79 2.24
N LEU A 188 -7.78 -15.58 1.95
CA LEU A 188 -6.37 -15.26 1.78
C LEU A 188 -5.46 -15.58 2.98
N PRO A 189 -5.85 -15.32 4.26
CA PRO A 189 -5.07 -15.70 5.44
C PRO A 189 -4.61 -17.17 5.50
N TYR A 190 -5.34 -18.09 4.88
CA TYR A 190 -5.04 -19.52 4.88
C TYR A 190 -4.16 -19.96 3.70
N LEU A 191 -3.92 -19.08 2.73
CA LEU A 191 -3.09 -19.38 1.58
C LEU A 191 -1.61 -19.28 1.94
N SER A 192 -0.81 -20.26 1.49
CA SER A 192 0.67 -20.17 1.55
C SER A 192 1.18 -19.07 0.63
N ASN A 193 2.46 -18.69 0.76
CA ASN A 193 3.04 -17.66 -0.12
C ASN A 193 2.93 -18.05 -1.60
N ASN A 194 3.18 -19.31 -1.94
CA ASN A 194 3.03 -19.80 -3.32
C ASN A 194 1.59 -19.72 -3.81
N LYS A 195 0.61 -20.06 -2.95
CA LYS A 195 -0.82 -19.93 -3.31
C LYS A 195 -1.24 -18.47 -3.46
N LEU A 196 -0.77 -17.56 -2.60
CA LEU A 196 -0.99 -16.11 -2.78
C LEU A 196 -0.38 -15.60 -4.09
N THR A 197 0.80 -16.10 -4.49
CA THR A 197 1.39 -15.74 -5.78
C THR A 197 0.53 -16.21 -6.94
N LEU A 198 -0.03 -17.42 -6.89
CA LEU A 198 -0.95 -17.92 -7.91
C LEU A 198 -2.28 -17.17 -7.92
N PHE A 199 -2.83 -16.86 -6.75
CA PHE A 199 -4.01 -16.01 -6.58
C PHE A 199 -3.79 -14.65 -7.24
N ARG A 200 -2.70 -13.95 -6.90
CA ARG A 200 -2.35 -12.67 -7.51
C ARG A 200 -2.18 -12.81 -9.02
N ARG A 201 -1.48 -13.85 -9.49
CA ARG A 201 -1.30 -14.13 -10.92
C ARG A 201 -2.63 -14.28 -11.65
N LYS A 202 -3.64 -14.90 -11.04
CA LYS A 202 -4.93 -15.17 -11.67
C LYS A 202 -5.92 -14.00 -11.58
N HIS A 203 -6.03 -13.36 -10.42
CA HIS A 203 -7.16 -12.48 -10.12
C HIS A 203 -6.82 -10.98 -10.07
N VAL A 204 -5.54 -10.62 -9.90
CA VAL A 204 -5.15 -9.28 -9.45
C VAL A 204 -4.22 -8.55 -10.42
N SER A 205 -4.62 -7.37 -10.86
CA SER A 205 -3.74 -6.35 -11.43
C SER A 205 -3.47 -5.25 -10.39
N PHE A 206 -2.27 -4.71 -10.36
CA PHE A 206 -1.89 -3.69 -9.37
C PHE A 206 -1.23 -2.48 -10.03
N ILE A 207 -1.71 -1.29 -9.69
CA ILE A 207 -1.13 0.01 -10.04
C ILE A 207 -0.55 0.58 -8.74
N PHE A 208 0.77 0.74 -8.70
CA PHE A 208 1.48 1.25 -7.53
C PHE A 208 1.61 2.77 -7.60
N GLN A 209 1.77 3.41 -6.44
CA GLN A 209 2.06 4.84 -6.34
C GLN A 209 3.36 5.22 -7.07
N ASN A 210 4.40 4.38 -6.92
CA ASN A 210 5.63 4.48 -7.70
C ASN A 210 5.51 3.63 -8.96
N TYR A 211 6.02 4.12 -10.10
CA TYR A 211 5.86 3.48 -11.42
C TYR A 211 6.37 2.03 -11.44
N ASN A 212 7.42 1.74 -10.65
CA ASN A 212 8.04 0.42 -10.51
C ASN A 212 8.30 -0.24 -11.87
N LEU A 213 8.73 0.54 -12.87
CA LEU A 213 9.09 0.02 -14.20
C LEU A 213 10.44 -0.69 -14.13
N LEU A 214 10.60 -1.72 -14.96
CA LEU A 214 11.87 -2.41 -15.13
C LEU A 214 12.77 -1.53 -16.00
N ALA A 215 13.82 -0.95 -15.41
CA ALA A 215 14.68 0.04 -16.04
C ALA A 215 15.45 -0.48 -17.27
N ASN A 216 15.66 -1.80 -17.34
CA ASN A 216 16.35 -2.49 -18.42
C ASN A 216 15.41 -2.93 -19.57
N LEU A 217 14.12 -2.62 -19.49
CA LEU A 217 13.13 -2.90 -20.52
C LEU A 217 12.59 -1.59 -21.09
N ASN A 218 12.25 -1.56 -22.38
CA ASN A 218 11.54 -0.42 -22.96
C ASN A 218 10.06 -0.41 -22.51
N ALA A 219 9.30 0.61 -22.92
CA ALA A 219 7.89 0.74 -22.56
C ALA A 219 7.04 -0.46 -23.00
N TYR A 220 7.17 -0.91 -24.25
CA TYR A 220 6.43 -2.07 -24.77
C TYR A 220 6.70 -3.33 -23.95
N ASP A 221 7.97 -3.65 -23.73
CA ASP A 221 8.39 -4.84 -22.99
C ASP A 221 7.91 -4.79 -21.54
N ASN A 222 7.96 -3.60 -20.92
CA ASN A 222 7.37 -3.38 -19.60
C ASN A 222 5.89 -3.76 -19.58
N VAL A 223 5.11 -3.29 -20.55
CA VAL A 223 3.67 -3.61 -20.66
C VAL A 223 3.44 -5.09 -20.91
N GLU A 224 4.22 -5.70 -21.79
CA GLU A 224 4.10 -7.11 -22.18
C GLU A 224 4.38 -8.07 -21.03
N THR A 225 5.27 -7.72 -20.09
CA THR A 225 5.62 -8.57 -18.93
C THR A 225 4.39 -9.11 -18.17
N SER A 226 3.36 -8.28 -17.99
CA SER A 226 2.14 -8.67 -17.27
C SER A 226 1.14 -9.40 -18.17
N GLY A 227 1.18 -9.16 -19.49
CA GLY A 227 0.42 -9.92 -20.48
C GLY A 227 0.84 -11.40 -20.54
N TYR A 228 2.11 -11.72 -20.26
CA TYR A 228 2.56 -13.12 -20.13
C TYR A 228 1.94 -13.87 -18.95
N LEU A 229 1.43 -13.16 -17.94
CA LEU A 229 0.76 -13.77 -16.78
C LEU A 229 -0.68 -14.18 -17.10
N GLN A 230 -1.25 -13.68 -18.19
CA GLN A 230 -2.59 -14.05 -18.65
C GLN A 230 -2.55 -15.43 -19.31
N THR A 231 -3.11 -16.42 -18.63
CA THR A 231 -3.13 -17.81 -19.09
C THR A 231 -4.21 -18.06 -20.14
N ASP A 232 -5.28 -17.26 -20.14
CA ASP A 232 -6.34 -17.36 -21.15
C ASP A 232 -5.99 -16.51 -22.38
N LYS A 233 -5.65 -17.18 -23.48
CA LYS A 233 -5.27 -16.53 -24.74
C LYS A 233 -6.37 -15.60 -25.28
N ASN A 234 -7.63 -15.91 -25.02
CA ASN A 234 -8.76 -15.10 -25.51
C ASN A 234 -8.92 -13.79 -24.72
N LYS A 235 -8.29 -13.67 -23.55
CA LYS A 235 -8.31 -12.46 -22.71
C LYS A 235 -7.10 -11.56 -22.92
N LYS A 236 -6.13 -11.97 -23.76
CA LYS A 236 -4.96 -11.14 -24.05
C LYS A 236 -5.39 -9.88 -24.80
N LEU A 237 -4.88 -8.74 -24.36
CA LEU A 237 -5.15 -7.45 -24.97
C LEU A 237 -4.13 -7.13 -26.07
N ASP A 238 -4.56 -6.34 -27.06
CA ASP A 238 -3.66 -5.75 -28.05
C ASP A 238 -2.84 -4.62 -27.42
N ILE A 239 -1.57 -4.91 -27.16
CA ILE A 239 -0.64 -3.97 -26.52
C ILE A 239 -0.41 -2.75 -27.41
N VAL A 240 -0.24 -2.94 -28.72
CA VAL A 240 -0.01 -1.82 -29.66
C VAL A 240 -1.23 -0.90 -29.69
N GLY A 241 -2.44 -1.47 -29.74
CA GLY A 241 -3.69 -0.73 -29.60
C GLY A 241 -3.81 0.03 -28.28
N MET A 242 -3.28 -0.50 -27.18
CA MET A 242 -3.21 0.23 -25.90
C MET A 242 -2.28 1.44 -25.98
N PHE A 243 -1.08 1.32 -26.54
CA PHE A 243 -0.18 2.46 -26.71
C PHE A 243 -0.81 3.60 -27.52
N LYS A 244 -1.60 3.26 -28.55
CA LYS A 244 -2.39 4.24 -29.29
C LYS A 244 -3.49 4.89 -28.44
N LYS A 245 -4.26 4.11 -27.67
CA LYS A 245 -5.31 4.64 -26.79
C LYS A 245 -4.75 5.58 -25.71
N PHE A 246 -3.51 5.37 -25.29
CA PHE A 246 -2.83 6.17 -24.28
C PHE A 246 -1.97 7.32 -24.84
N GLU A 247 -2.00 7.54 -26.17
CA GLU A 247 -1.20 8.57 -26.83
C GLU A 247 0.30 8.41 -26.49
N MET A 248 0.80 7.18 -26.64
CA MET A 248 2.18 6.77 -26.30
C MET A 248 2.89 6.04 -27.43
N GLU A 249 2.42 6.17 -28.67
CA GLU A 249 3.00 5.46 -29.83
C GLU A 249 4.50 5.78 -30.02
N GLU A 250 4.90 7.04 -29.82
CA GLU A 250 6.30 7.48 -29.94
C GLU A 250 7.19 6.99 -28.79
N GLU A 251 6.61 6.66 -27.64
CA GLU A 251 7.31 6.21 -26.44
C GLU A 251 7.50 4.69 -26.39
N MET A 252 6.88 3.93 -27.29
CA MET A 252 6.81 2.46 -27.24
C MET A 252 8.19 1.79 -27.06
N HIS A 253 9.23 2.36 -27.67
CA HIS A 253 10.61 1.85 -27.62
C HIS A 253 11.54 2.63 -26.69
N LYS A 254 11.03 3.63 -25.96
CA LYS A 254 11.83 4.39 -24.98
C LYS A 254 12.02 3.58 -23.70
N PHE A 255 13.20 3.68 -23.11
CA PHE A 255 13.48 3.17 -21.76
C PHE A 255 12.94 4.14 -20.70
N PRO A 256 12.68 3.67 -19.45
CA PRO A 256 12.19 4.53 -18.36
C PRO A 256 13.02 5.81 -18.15
N SER A 257 14.34 5.73 -18.30
CA SER A 257 15.25 6.89 -18.18
C SER A 257 15.04 7.97 -19.26
N GLN A 258 14.35 7.66 -20.34
CA GLN A 258 14.08 8.54 -21.48
C GLN A 258 12.65 9.09 -21.47
N MET A 259 11.85 8.75 -20.45
CA MET A 259 10.44 9.11 -20.34
C MET A 259 10.20 10.10 -19.21
N SER A 260 9.27 11.04 -19.41
CA SER A 260 8.77 11.89 -18.34
C SER A 260 8.04 11.07 -17.27
N GLY A 261 7.82 11.63 -16.08
CA GLY A 261 7.08 10.95 -15.02
C GLY A 261 5.67 10.53 -15.45
N GLY A 262 4.94 11.42 -16.14
CA GLY A 262 3.60 11.12 -16.66
C GLY A 262 3.60 9.99 -17.70
N GLN A 263 4.61 9.93 -18.57
CA GLN A 263 4.79 8.83 -19.53
C GLN A 263 5.07 7.51 -18.80
N GLN A 264 5.98 7.51 -17.82
CA GLN A 264 6.26 6.31 -17.02
C GLN A 264 5.03 5.82 -16.27
N GLN A 265 4.17 6.71 -15.79
CA GLN A 265 2.91 6.33 -15.16
C GLN A 265 1.94 5.69 -16.16
N ARG A 266 1.76 6.28 -17.35
CA ARG A 266 0.89 5.68 -18.38
C ARG A 266 1.37 4.27 -18.76
N VAL A 267 2.68 4.05 -18.86
CA VAL A 267 3.27 2.71 -19.05
C VAL A 267 3.00 1.79 -17.86
N SER A 268 3.12 2.27 -16.62
CA SER A 268 2.86 1.47 -15.42
C SER A 268 1.40 0.99 -15.35
N ILE A 269 0.46 1.85 -15.77
CA ILE A 269 -0.96 1.55 -15.86
C ILE A 269 -1.22 0.59 -17.01
N MET A 270 -0.70 0.85 -18.22
CA MET A 270 -0.82 -0.09 -19.35
C MET A 270 -0.33 -1.49 -18.97
N ARG A 271 0.78 -1.60 -18.24
CA ARG A 271 1.28 -2.88 -17.72
C ARG A 271 0.30 -3.56 -16.78
N ALA A 272 -0.33 -2.84 -15.86
CA ALA A 272 -1.33 -3.43 -14.98
C ALA A 272 -2.55 -3.95 -15.78
N LEU A 273 -2.95 -3.20 -16.82
CA LEU A 273 -4.12 -3.49 -17.63
C LEU A 273 -3.90 -4.61 -18.65
N SER A 274 -2.70 -4.76 -19.21
CA SER A 274 -2.38 -5.78 -20.22
C SER A 274 -2.64 -7.22 -19.75
N LYS A 275 -2.65 -7.42 -18.43
CA LYS A 275 -3.00 -8.69 -17.79
C LYS A 275 -4.49 -9.02 -17.87
N ASN A 276 -5.38 -8.03 -17.97
CA ASN A 276 -6.85 -8.21 -18.04
C ASN A 276 -7.41 -9.07 -16.87
N SER A 277 -7.13 -8.65 -15.64
CA SER A 277 -7.55 -9.34 -14.41
C SER A 277 -8.99 -9.01 -14.00
N GLU A 278 -9.58 -9.85 -13.14
CA GLU A 278 -10.91 -9.63 -12.55
C GLU A 278 -10.97 -8.40 -11.64
N ILE A 279 -9.87 -8.10 -10.95
CA ILE A 279 -9.75 -6.97 -10.02
C ILE A 279 -8.49 -6.15 -10.34
N ILE A 280 -8.65 -4.83 -10.35
CA ILE A 280 -7.56 -3.86 -10.38
C ILE A 280 -7.50 -3.15 -9.04
N PHE A 281 -6.36 -3.23 -8.37
CA PHE A 281 -6.05 -2.41 -7.18
C PHE A 281 -5.15 -1.25 -7.59
N ALA A 282 -5.47 -0.04 -7.15
CA ALA A 282 -4.71 1.17 -7.45
C ALA A 282 -4.39 1.95 -6.18
N ASP A 283 -3.11 2.03 -5.81
CA ASP A 283 -2.65 2.78 -4.64
C ASP A 283 -2.22 4.19 -5.06
N GLU A 284 -3.08 5.18 -4.78
CA GLU A 284 -2.88 6.59 -5.16
C GLU A 284 -2.43 6.78 -6.62
N PRO A 285 -3.19 6.28 -7.61
CA PRO A 285 -2.77 6.22 -9.02
C PRO A 285 -2.56 7.59 -9.68
N THR A 286 -2.95 8.68 -9.02
CA THR A 286 -2.89 10.05 -9.53
C THR A 286 -2.04 10.99 -8.66
N GLY A 287 -1.44 10.53 -7.56
CA GLY A 287 -0.85 11.41 -6.55
C GLY A 287 0.35 12.26 -7.00
N ALA A 288 0.99 11.89 -8.12
CA ALA A 288 2.17 12.57 -8.65
C ALA A 288 1.96 13.13 -10.07
N LEU A 289 0.70 13.28 -10.51
CA LEU A 289 0.36 13.59 -11.90
C LEU A 289 -0.17 15.01 -12.04
N ASP A 290 0.10 15.61 -13.21
CA ASP A 290 -0.58 16.82 -13.64
C ASP A 290 -2.08 16.55 -13.92
N GLU A 291 -2.87 17.61 -14.05
CA GLU A 291 -4.30 17.53 -14.27
C GLU A 291 -4.67 16.72 -15.52
N SER A 292 -3.99 16.96 -16.64
CA SER A 292 -4.33 16.31 -17.91
C SER A 292 -4.08 14.80 -17.82
N THR A 293 -2.95 14.40 -17.26
CA THR A 293 -2.63 12.98 -17.05
C THR A 293 -3.56 12.34 -16.02
N THR A 294 -3.91 13.04 -14.93
CA THR A 294 -4.87 12.58 -13.91
C THR A 294 -6.23 12.22 -14.53
N LYS A 295 -6.77 13.10 -15.37
CA LYS A 295 -8.06 12.87 -16.07
C LYS A 295 -8.00 11.64 -16.96
N ILE A 296 -6.93 11.46 -17.73
CA ILE A 296 -6.73 10.29 -18.61
C ILE A 296 -6.75 9.00 -17.80
N VAL A 297 -6.00 8.96 -16.68
CA VAL A 297 -5.91 7.77 -15.82
C VAL A 297 -7.27 7.40 -15.21
N LEU A 298 -7.97 8.38 -14.64
CA LEU A 298 -9.27 8.15 -14.02
C LEU A 298 -10.33 7.74 -15.05
N ARG A 299 -10.36 8.40 -16.22
CA ARG A 299 -11.24 8.04 -17.34
C ARG A 299 -11.04 6.59 -17.73
N LEU A 300 -9.79 6.17 -17.88
CA LEU A 300 -9.50 4.81 -18.29
C LEU A 300 -9.93 3.77 -17.24
N LEU A 301 -9.62 3.98 -15.96
CA LEU A 301 -10.05 3.09 -14.89
C LEU A 301 -11.57 2.98 -14.84
N TYR A 302 -12.26 4.11 -15.03
CA TYR A 302 -13.72 4.15 -15.11
C TYR A 302 -14.26 3.38 -16.32
N GLU A 303 -13.72 3.63 -17.52
CA GLU A 303 -14.14 2.92 -18.74
C GLU A 303 -13.94 1.41 -18.62
N ILE A 304 -12.78 0.97 -18.12
CA ILE A 304 -12.48 -0.45 -17.95
C ILE A 304 -13.45 -1.09 -16.96
N ASN A 305 -13.76 -0.41 -15.85
CA ASN A 305 -14.79 -0.86 -14.92
C ASN A 305 -16.16 -1.01 -15.61
N LYS A 306 -16.61 0.02 -16.34
CA LYS A 306 -17.97 0.03 -16.92
C LYS A 306 -18.13 -0.90 -18.11
N GLN A 307 -17.13 -0.99 -18.99
CA GLN A 307 -17.13 -1.80 -20.21
C GLN A 307 -16.86 -3.28 -19.92
N ASN A 308 -15.83 -3.58 -19.12
CA ASN A 308 -15.37 -4.96 -18.92
C ASN A 308 -15.96 -5.61 -17.66
N LYS A 309 -16.74 -4.85 -16.87
CA LYS A 309 -17.21 -5.26 -15.53
C LYS A 309 -16.07 -5.67 -14.60
N THR A 310 -14.88 -5.13 -14.84
CA THR A 310 -13.71 -5.31 -13.96
C THR A 310 -13.96 -4.60 -12.65
N THR A 311 -13.70 -5.26 -11.52
CA THR A 311 -13.80 -4.60 -10.21
C THR A 311 -12.58 -3.70 -10.03
N VAL A 312 -12.77 -2.45 -9.66
CA VAL A 312 -11.67 -1.50 -9.44
C VAL A 312 -11.71 -1.03 -8.00
N VAL A 313 -10.59 -1.15 -7.29
CA VAL A 313 -10.46 -0.64 -5.92
C VAL A 313 -9.30 0.34 -5.89
N MET A 314 -9.61 1.60 -5.64
CA MET A 314 -8.65 2.70 -5.63
C MET A 314 -8.49 3.28 -4.24
N VAL A 315 -7.27 3.64 -3.87
CA VAL A 315 -6.97 4.46 -2.68
C VAL A 315 -6.72 5.90 -3.13
N SER A 316 -7.32 6.86 -2.44
CA SER A 316 -7.02 8.29 -2.64
C SER A 316 -7.24 9.09 -1.36
N HIS A 317 -6.63 10.27 -1.31
CA HIS A 317 -6.90 11.31 -0.32
C HIS A 317 -7.70 12.49 -0.90
N ASN A 318 -7.99 12.50 -2.20
CA ASN A 318 -8.82 13.53 -2.84
C ASN A 318 -10.31 13.13 -2.74
N PRO A 319 -11.14 13.88 -1.99
CA PRO A 319 -12.55 13.56 -1.79
C PRO A 319 -13.39 13.71 -3.05
N VAL A 320 -12.94 14.52 -4.01
CA VAL A 320 -13.66 14.80 -5.26
C VAL A 320 -13.81 13.53 -6.11
N MET A 321 -12.89 12.58 -5.98
CA MET A 321 -12.98 11.26 -6.63
C MET A 321 -14.14 10.39 -6.12
N ALA A 322 -14.75 10.72 -4.98
CA ALA A 322 -15.92 9.98 -4.48
C ALA A 322 -17.09 9.98 -5.47
N ALA A 323 -17.23 11.05 -6.27
CA ALA A 323 -18.34 11.21 -7.20
C ALA A 323 -18.35 10.18 -8.35
N MET A 324 -17.19 9.62 -8.74
CA MET A 324 -17.11 8.57 -9.78
C MET A 324 -17.21 7.14 -9.24
N ALA A 325 -17.06 6.95 -7.93
CA ALA A 325 -17.05 5.63 -7.32
C ALA A 325 -18.48 5.14 -7.05
N ASP A 326 -18.72 3.85 -7.25
CA ASP A 326 -19.97 3.18 -6.87
C ASP A 326 -20.05 3.00 -5.34
N ARG A 327 -18.91 2.85 -4.68
CA ARG A 327 -18.82 2.67 -3.22
C ARG A 327 -17.63 3.42 -2.64
N ILE A 328 -17.81 4.05 -1.49
CA ILE A 328 -16.77 4.81 -0.80
C ILE A 328 -16.59 4.26 0.61
N VAL A 329 -15.36 3.89 0.96
CA VAL A 329 -14.98 3.41 2.30
C VAL A 329 -14.09 4.47 2.95
N HIS A 330 -14.60 5.11 4.00
CA HIS A 330 -13.87 6.13 4.74
C HIS A 330 -13.03 5.46 5.83
N VAL A 331 -11.72 5.61 5.73
CA VAL A 331 -10.76 5.04 6.68
C VAL A 331 -10.13 6.14 7.51
N VAL A 332 -10.29 6.06 8.83
CA VAL A 332 -9.76 7.01 9.81
C VAL A 332 -9.09 6.24 10.94
N GLU A 333 -7.81 6.52 11.19
CA GLU A 333 -7.00 5.90 12.26
C GLU A 333 -7.10 4.36 12.35
N GLY A 334 -7.10 3.69 11.20
CA GLY A 334 -7.15 2.24 11.09
C GLY A 334 -8.55 1.64 11.25
N ARG A 335 -9.60 2.45 11.31
CA ARG A 335 -11.00 2.03 11.38
C ARG A 335 -11.74 2.48 10.15
N ILE A 336 -12.80 1.75 9.80
CA ILE A 336 -13.78 2.21 8.82
C ILE A 336 -14.80 3.07 9.57
N SER A 337 -14.83 4.37 9.28
CA SER A 337 -15.74 5.32 9.93
C SER A 337 -17.10 5.37 9.22
N LYS A 338 -17.12 5.15 7.90
CA LYS A 338 -18.31 5.21 7.07
C LYS A 338 -18.13 4.39 5.81
N ILE A 339 -19.21 3.77 5.34
CA ILE A 339 -19.30 3.18 4.00
C ILE A 339 -20.49 3.83 3.30
N GLU A 340 -20.27 4.35 2.10
CA GLU A 340 -21.28 4.99 1.26
C GLU A 340 -21.47 4.20 -0.03
N VAL A 341 -22.71 4.11 -0.50
CA VAL A 341 -23.04 3.58 -1.83
C VAL A 341 -23.57 4.73 -2.67
N ASN A 342 -22.84 5.07 -3.72
CA ASN A 342 -23.23 6.10 -4.67
C ASN A 342 -24.15 5.48 -5.73
N LYS A 343 -25.41 5.93 -5.74
CA LYS A 343 -26.41 5.41 -6.69
C LYS A 343 -26.21 5.94 -8.11
N ASN A 344 -25.53 7.07 -8.28
CA ASN A 344 -25.35 7.75 -9.55
C ASN A 344 -23.88 8.19 -9.73
N PRO A 345 -22.94 7.25 -9.90
CA PRO A 345 -21.55 7.59 -10.18
C PRO A 345 -21.41 8.32 -11.51
N ILE A 346 -20.77 9.49 -11.49
CA ILE A 346 -20.58 10.32 -12.68
C ILE A 346 -19.26 10.02 -13.38
N HIS A 347 -19.20 10.33 -14.68
CA HIS A 347 -18.00 10.17 -15.46
C HIS A 347 -16.88 11.09 -14.93
N PRO A 348 -15.60 10.67 -14.87
CA PRO A 348 -14.50 11.49 -14.38
C PRO A 348 -14.35 12.86 -15.06
N ASP A 349 -14.73 12.99 -16.33
CA ASP A 349 -14.69 14.27 -17.05
C ASP A 349 -15.71 15.31 -16.55
N GLN A 350 -16.75 14.86 -15.86
CA GLN A 350 -17.76 15.73 -15.25
C GLN A 350 -17.33 16.19 -13.85
N ILE A 351 -16.21 15.67 -13.35
CA ILE A 351 -15.68 15.96 -12.04
C ILE A 351 -14.67 17.11 -12.15
N ASP A 352 -14.91 18.16 -11.38
CA ASP A 352 -13.96 19.26 -11.21
C ASP A 352 -12.87 18.86 -10.20
N LEU A 353 -11.95 18.00 -10.65
CA LEU A 353 -10.96 17.30 -9.80
C LEU A 353 -10.06 18.23 -8.96
N PHE A 354 -9.91 19.49 -9.40
CA PHE A 354 -9.02 20.50 -8.82
C PHE A 354 -9.79 21.68 -8.20
N LYS A 355 -11.11 21.54 -8.00
CA LYS A 355 -11.90 22.58 -7.33
C LYS A 355 -11.53 22.67 -5.84
N GLY A 356 -10.71 23.66 -5.48
CA GLY A 356 -10.36 23.96 -4.10
C GLY A 356 -8.99 23.49 -3.63
N GLU A 357 -8.02 23.30 -4.54
CA GLU A 357 -6.58 23.40 -4.19
C GLU A 357 -6.14 24.86 -4.01
#